data_AF-A0A844BXZ7-F1
#
_entry.id   AF-A0A844BXZ7-F1
#
_cell.length_a   1.000
_cell.length_b   1.000
_cell.length_c   1.000
_cell.angle_alpha   90.00
_cell.angle_beta   90.00
_cell.angle_gamma   90.00
#
_symmetry.space_group_name_H-M   'P 1'
#
loop_
_entity.id
_entity.type
_entity.pdbx_description
1 polymer ?
#
loop_
_entity_poly.entity_id
_entity_poly.type
_entity_poly.pdbx_seq_one_letter_code
_entity_poly.pdbx_strand_id
1 'polypeptide(L)'
;MDRRIYVIDLAIKPEDLFSERQFNKHKEMFSYKSLRSTRKSYLYWYPLILGSSYIRRDKKDYFASEYIIPQFFMHWLHSRDNTETSSVGVRYFSCASIRASKFGYNYAFITSGENISNEVCYCNKLNSVFKWTKPKYMMEFESIESLQDTLKNDSNIQNLNDETFT
;
A
#
# COMPACT_ATOMS: atom_id res chain seq x y z
N MET A 1 5.48 -16.37 15.92
CA MET A 1 5.89 -16.62 14.52
C MET A 1 5.95 -15.28 13.82
N ASP A 2 7.09 -14.90 13.25
CA ASP A 2 7.22 -13.67 12.45
C ASP A 2 6.40 -13.82 11.16
N ARG A 3 5.29 -13.07 11.06
CA ARG A 3 4.50 -12.98 9.83
C ARG A 3 5.19 -12.01 8.87
N ARG A 4 5.24 -12.38 7.58
CA ARG A 4 5.97 -11.61 6.55
C ARG A 4 5.02 -10.74 5.73
N ILE A 5 5.38 -9.47 5.54
CA ILE A 5 4.66 -8.57 4.64
C ILE A 5 5.34 -8.63 3.26
N TYR A 6 4.54 -8.86 2.21
CA TYR A 6 5.00 -8.76 0.83
C TYR A 6 4.25 -7.62 0.14
N VAL A 7 4.99 -6.66 -0.43
CA VAL A 7 4.41 -5.52 -1.12
C VAL A 7 4.82 -5.54 -2.58
N ILE A 8 3.83 -5.59 -3.48
CA ILE A 8 4.03 -5.36 -4.91
C ILE A 8 4.12 -3.86 -5.12
N ASP A 9 5.24 -3.40 -5.63
CA ASP A 9 5.46 -1.98 -5.89
C ASP A 9 5.07 -1.59 -7.31
N LEU A 10 3.89 -0.98 -7.43
CA LEU A 10 3.36 -0.35 -8.64
C LEU A 10 3.53 1.17 -8.62
N ALA A 11 4.29 1.71 -7.66
CA ALA A 11 4.47 3.14 -7.49
C ALA A 11 5.58 3.75 -8.37
N ILE A 12 6.23 2.94 -9.22
CA ILE A 12 7.21 3.44 -10.18
C ILE A 12 6.51 4.25 -11.26
N LYS A 13 6.93 5.50 -11.47
CA LYS A 13 6.40 6.32 -12.56
C LYS A 13 7.18 6.08 -13.84
N PRO A 14 6.57 6.35 -15.01
CA PRO A 14 7.29 6.24 -16.28
C PRO A 14 8.59 7.07 -16.28
N GLU A 15 8.55 8.29 -15.76
CA GLU A 15 9.71 9.20 -15.66
C GLU A 15 10.88 8.62 -14.85
N ASP A 16 10.60 7.81 -13.83
CA ASP A 16 11.62 7.17 -13.00
C ASP A 16 12.35 6.06 -13.73
N LEU A 17 11.70 5.44 -14.73
CA LEU A 17 12.30 4.39 -15.55
C LEU A 17 13.18 4.94 -16.65
N PHE A 18 13.00 6.18 -17.08
CA PHE A 18 13.83 6.80 -18.11
C PHE A 18 15.11 7.44 -17.54
N SER A 19 15.15 7.74 -16.25
CA SER A 19 16.34 8.28 -15.57
C SER A 19 17.07 7.21 -14.76
N GLU A 20 18.28 6.84 -15.17
CA GLU A 20 19.10 5.85 -14.42
C GLU A 20 19.38 6.29 -12.98
N ARG A 21 19.59 7.59 -12.77
CA ARG A 21 19.78 8.17 -11.42
C ARG A 21 18.55 7.96 -10.54
N GLN A 22 17.35 8.24 -11.05
CA GLN A 22 16.11 8.02 -10.29
C GLN A 22 15.84 6.53 -10.08
N PHE A 23 16.10 5.69 -11.08
CA PHE A 23 15.97 4.25 -10.96
C PHE A 23 16.90 3.67 -9.89
N ASN A 24 18.17 4.09 -9.83
CA ASN A 24 19.11 3.57 -8.84
C ASN A 24 18.66 3.89 -7.40
N LYS A 25 18.10 5.07 -7.15
CA LYS A 25 17.49 5.41 -5.85
C LYS A 25 16.35 4.46 -5.47
N HIS A 26 15.47 4.15 -6.42
CA HIS A 26 14.38 3.20 -6.20
C HIS A 26 14.86 1.76 -6.05
N LYS A 27 15.91 1.38 -6.78
CA LYS A 27 16.52 0.04 -6.74
C LYS A 27 17.08 -0.27 -5.36
N GLU A 28 17.77 0.67 -4.73
CA GLU A 28 18.30 0.51 -3.37
C GLU A 28 17.17 0.37 -2.35
N MET A 29 16.11 1.16 -2.49
CA MET A 29 15.00 1.18 -1.54
C MET A 29 14.07 -0.05 -1.64
N PHE A 30 13.85 -0.59 -2.84
CA PHE A 30 12.87 -1.67 -3.10
C PHE A 30 13.48 -2.94 -3.69
N SER A 31 14.82 -3.06 -3.68
CA SER A 31 15.56 -4.23 -4.15
C SER A 31 15.17 -4.68 -5.57
N TYR A 32 15.04 -3.71 -6.49
CA TYR A 32 14.72 -4.04 -7.88
C TYR A 32 15.84 -4.82 -8.57
N LYS A 33 15.45 -5.64 -9.54
CA LYS A 33 16.37 -6.30 -10.48
C LYS A 33 17.06 -5.27 -11.40
N SER A 34 17.73 -5.73 -12.45
CA SER A 34 18.34 -4.83 -13.42
C SER A 34 17.32 -3.90 -14.08
N LEU A 35 17.72 -2.66 -14.40
CA LEU A 35 16.88 -1.65 -15.06
C LEU A 35 16.14 -2.20 -16.29
N ARG A 36 16.85 -2.97 -17.12
CA ARG A 36 16.26 -3.60 -18.32
C ARG A 36 15.13 -4.56 -17.97
N SER A 37 15.29 -5.37 -16.92
CA SER A 37 14.25 -6.31 -16.48
C SER A 37 13.05 -5.60 -15.86
N THR A 38 13.29 -4.53 -15.10
CA THR A 38 12.21 -3.72 -14.52
C THR A 38 11.43 -2.98 -15.61
N ARG A 39 12.10 -2.36 -16.59
CA ARG A 39 11.44 -1.74 -17.75
C ARG A 39 10.57 -2.73 -18.52
N LYS A 40 11.08 -3.94 -18.78
CA LYS A 40 10.28 -5.00 -19.44
C LYS A 40 9.05 -5.37 -18.62
N SER A 41 9.22 -5.60 -17.32
CA SER A 41 8.11 -5.92 -16.41
C SER A 41 7.09 -4.79 -16.36
N TYR A 42 7.56 -3.55 -16.37
CA TYR A 42 6.71 -2.36 -16.36
C TYR A 42 5.79 -2.29 -17.57
N LEU A 43 6.25 -2.68 -18.78
CA LEU A 43 5.40 -2.71 -19.96
C LEU A 43 4.22 -3.67 -19.81
N TYR A 44 4.35 -4.74 -19.02
CA TYR A 44 3.23 -5.64 -18.70
C TYR A 44 2.29 -5.07 -17.64
N TRP A 45 2.83 -4.36 -16.64
CA TRP A 45 2.05 -3.79 -15.54
C TRP A 45 1.38 -2.45 -15.89
N TYR A 46 1.94 -1.70 -16.85
CA TYR A 46 1.48 -0.35 -17.16
C TYR A 46 -0.01 -0.27 -17.59
N PRO A 47 -0.53 -1.17 -18.45
CA PRO A 47 -1.97 -1.19 -18.76
C PRO A 47 -2.86 -1.37 -17.52
N LEU A 48 -2.40 -2.17 -16.55
CA LEU A 48 -3.12 -2.39 -15.29
C LEU A 48 -3.12 -1.13 -14.41
N ILE A 49 -1.96 -0.46 -14.31
CA ILE A 49 -1.82 0.81 -13.57
C ILE A 49 -2.73 1.88 -14.20
N LEU A 50 -2.75 1.99 -15.52
CA LEU A 50 -3.61 2.92 -16.24
C LEU A 50 -5.09 2.62 -16.02
N GLY A 51 -5.51 1.36 -16.13
CA GLY A 51 -6.89 0.96 -15.86
C GLY A 51 -7.33 1.26 -14.43
N SER A 52 -6.41 1.13 -13.47
CA SER A 52 -6.62 1.47 -12.05
C SER A 52 -6.59 2.98 -11.75
N SER A 53 -6.19 3.80 -12.73
CA SER A 53 -6.14 5.27 -12.63
C SER A 53 -7.34 5.94 -13.30
N TYR A 54 -8.29 5.17 -13.81
CA TYR A 54 -9.53 5.70 -14.38
C TYR A 54 -10.31 6.46 -13.30
N ILE A 55 -10.72 7.69 -13.59
CA ILE A 55 -11.59 8.49 -12.74
C ILE A 55 -12.93 8.59 -13.44
N ARG A 56 -14.00 8.12 -12.78
CA ARG A 56 -15.34 8.18 -13.35
C ARG A 56 -15.82 9.62 -13.48
N ARG A 57 -16.62 9.89 -14.52
CA ARG A 57 -17.18 11.23 -14.79
C ARG A 57 -18.27 11.62 -13.80
N ASP A 58 -19.19 10.68 -13.52
CA ASP A 58 -20.28 10.90 -12.58
C ASP A 58 -20.01 10.18 -11.26
N LYS A 59 -19.88 10.94 -10.18
CA LYS A 59 -19.68 10.41 -8.82
C LYS A 59 -20.99 9.99 -8.15
N LYS A 60 -22.14 10.39 -8.71
CA LYS A 60 -23.48 10.05 -8.21
C LYS A 60 -23.98 8.70 -8.73
N ASP A 61 -23.30 8.14 -9.74
CA ASP A 61 -23.59 6.79 -10.20
C ASP A 61 -23.38 5.81 -9.04
N TYR A 62 -24.36 4.93 -8.83
CA TYR A 62 -24.31 3.84 -7.87
C TYR A 62 -23.14 2.90 -8.16
N PHE A 63 -22.77 2.78 -9.43
CA PHE A 63 -21.65 1.97 -9.85
C PHE A 63 -20.38 2.80 -10.04
N ALA A 64 -19.36 2.48 -9.25
CA ALA A 64 -18.05 3.11 -9.35
C ALA A 64 -17.14 2.28 -10.27
N SER A 65 -17.26 2.50 -11.58
CA SER A 65 -16.52 1.77 -12.62
C SER A 65 -14.99 1.88 -12.48
N GLU A 66 -14.50 2.93 -11.83
CA GLU A 66 -13.09 3.10 -11.45
C GLU A 66 -12.53 1.98 -10.57
N TYR A 67 -13.39 1.25 -9.85
CA TYR A 67 -12.95 0.16 -8.98
C TYR A 67 -12.94 -1.22 -9.64
N ILE A 68 -13.43 -1.39 -10.87
CA ILE A 68 -13.50 -2.71 -11.52
C ILE A 68 -12.11 -3.34 -11.64
N ILE A 69 -11.18 -2.64 -12.28
CA ILE A 69 -9.82 -3.15 -12.52
C ILE A 69 -9.04 -3.32 -11.21
N PRO A 70 -9.01 -2.33 -10.28
CA PRO A 70 -8.41 -2.51 -8.97
C PRO A 70 -8.98 -3.71 -8.20
N GLN A 71 -10.30 -3.89 -8.21
CA GLN A 71 -10.94 -5.01 -7.53
C GLN A 71 -10.51 -6.35 -8.13
N PHE A 72 -10.57 -6.53 -9.45
CA PHE A 72 -10.10 -7.78 -10.07
C PHE A 72 -8.63 -8.07 -9.77
N PHE A 73 -7.79 -7.03 -9.76
CA PHE A 73 -6.38 -7.20 -9.39
C PHE A 73 -6.23 -7.66 -7.93
N MET A 74 -6.93 -7.02 -6.99
CA MET A 74 -6.89 -7.42 -5.58
C MET A 74 -7.44 -8.85 -5.37
N HIS A 75 -8.47 -9.26 -6.10
CA HIS A 75 -8.98 -10.64 -6.07
C HIS A 75 -7.96 -11.63 -6.62
N TRP A 76 -7.29 -11.30 -7.72
CA TRP A 76 -6.22 -12.13 -8.26
C TRP A 76 -5.06 -12.27 -7.27
N LEU A 77 -4.67 -11.19 -6.59
CA LEU A 77 -3.67 -11.27 -5.52
C LEU A 77 -4.16 -12.13 -4.35
N HIS A 78 -5.42 -11.99 -3.96
CA HIS A 78 -6.01 -12.78 -2.87
C HIS A 78 -5.98 -14.28 -3.21
N SER A 79 -6.29 -14.66 -4.45
CA SER A 79 -6.20 -16.05 -4.92
C SER A 79 -4.79 -16.64 -4.92
N ARG A 80 -3.75 -15.80 -4.81
CA ARG A 80 -2.34 -16.22 -4.73
C ARG A 80 -1.79 -16.15 -3.31
N ASP A 81 -2.51 -15.52 -2.40
CA ASP A 81 -2.15 -15.40 -1.00
C ASP A 81 -2.48 -16.72 -0.28
N ASN A 82 -1.69 -17.75 -0.58
CA ASN A 82 -1.94 -19.13 -0.16
C ASN A 82 -1.46 -19.43 1.27
N THR A 83 -1.04 -18.43 2.05
CA THR A 83 -0.50 -18.69 3.39
C THR A 83 -1.07 -17.76 4.46
N GLU A 84 -1.53 -18.34 5.56
CA GLU A 84 -2.00 -17.62 6.76
C GLU A 84 -0.89 -16.79 7.45
N THR A 85 0.37 -16.97 7.03
CA THR A 85 1.54 -16.34 7.63
C THR A 85 2.07 -15.14 6.84
N SER A 86 1.48 -14.85 5.67
CA SER A 86 1.83 -13.68 4.85
C SER A 86 0.65 -12.73 4.67
N SER A 87 0.95 -11.43 4.58
CA SER A 87 0.01 -10.44 4.06
C SER A 87 0.59 -9.83 2.79
N VAL A 88 -0.17 -9.94 1.71
CA VAL A 88 0.16 -9.31 0.43
C VAL A 88 -0.50 -7.93 0.35
N GLY A 89 0.29 -6.95 -0.07
CA GLY A 89 -0.17 -5.60 -0.34
C GLY A 89 0.37 -5.05 -1.65
N VAL A 90 -0.17 -3.91 -2.03
CA VAL A 90 0.19 -3.15 -3.23
C VAL A 90 0.52 -1.74 -2.82
N ARG A 91 1.67 -1.25 -3.27
CA ARG A 91 2.06 0.17 -3.16
C ARG A 91 1.81 0.85 -4.50
N TYR A 92 1.18 2.02 -4.48
CA TYR A 92 0.89 2.81 -5.68
C TYR A 92 0.96 4.31 -5.39
N PHE A 93 1.19 5.14 -6.40
CA PHE A 93 1.13 6.60 -6.27
C PHE A 93 -0.30 7.10 -6.44
N SER A 94 -0.67 8.21 -5.79
CA SER A 94 -2.00 8.79 -5.92
C SER A 94 -2.19 9.49 -7.27
N CYS A 95 -3.33 9.27 -7.92
CA CYS A 95 -3.70 9.99 -9.16
C CYS A 95 -4.66 11.16 -8.91
N ALA A 96 -4.94 11.51 -7.64
CA ALA A 96 -5.94 12.53 -7.31
C ALA A 96 -5.54 13.96 -7.70
N SER A 97 -4.24 14.28 -7.69
CA SER A 97 -3.70 15.56 -8.14
C SER A 97 -2.21 15.43 -8.48
N ILE A 98 -1.64 16.40 -9.18
CA ILE A 98 -0.18 16.44 -9.47
C ILE A 98 0.63 16.39 -8.15
N ARG A 99 0.19 17.14 -7.13
CA ARG A 99 0.84 17.14 -5.82
C ARG A 99 0.74 15.78 -5.13
N ALA A 100 -0.44 15.16 -5.14
CA ALA A 100 -0.65 13.84 -4.56
C ALA A 100 0.13 12.76 -5.32
N SER A 101 0.23 12.85 -6.64
CA SER A 101 1.07 11.95 -7.44
C SER A 101 2.54 12.08 -7.08
N LYS A 102 3.01 13.31 -6.84
CA LYS A 102 4.42 13.56 -6.51
C LYS A 102 4.83 13.03 -5.13
N PHE A 103 3.96 13.12 -4.13
CA PHE A 103 4.33 12.86 -2.73
C PHE A 103 3.52 11.76 -2.05
N GLY A 104 2.33 11.45 -2.53
CA GLY A 104 1.39 10.52 -1.93
C GLY A 104 1.59 9.11 -2.47
N TYR A 105 2.15 8.24 -1.63
CA TYR A 105 2.13 6.80 -1.83
C TYR A 105 1.07 6.18 -0.95
N ASN A 106 0.27 5.30 -1.54
CA ASN A 106 -0.76 4.56 -0.86
C ASN A 106 -0.35 3.09 -0.78
N TYR A 107 -0.85 2.42 0.26
CA TYR A 107 -0.72 0.98 0.43
C TYR A 107 -2.11 0.38 0.56
N ALA A 108 -2.40 -0.65 -0.23
CA ALA A 108 -3.62 -1.45 -0.14
C ALA A 108 -3.24 -2.88 0.25
N PHE A 109 -3.82 -3.39 1.33
CA PHE A 109 -3.57 -4.75 1.81
C PHE A 109 -4.82 -5.60 1.67
N ILE A 110 -4.60 -6.90 1.43
CA ILE A 110 -5.66 -7.88 1.31
C ILE A 110 -6.19 -8.25 2.69
N THR A 111 -7.49 -8.11 2.89
CA THR A 111 -8.20 -8.53 4.12
C THR A 111 -8.54 -10.03 4.08
N SER A 112 -8.82 -10.64 5.23
CA SER A 112 -9.22 -12.06 5.32
C SER A 112 -10.57 -12.38 4.65
N GLY A 113 -11.42 -11.38 4.41
CA GLY A 113 -12.76 -11.58 3.84
C GLY A 113 -13.75 -12.25 4.80
N GLU A 114 -13.32 -12.55 6.02
CA GLU A 114 -14.16 -13.08 7.09
C GLU A 114 -15.07 -11.99 7.64
N ASN A 115 -16.29 -12.38 8.03
CA ASN A 115 -17.20 -11.47 8.71
C ASN A 115 -16.58 -11.04 10.04
N ILE A 116 -16.35 -9.74 10.14
CA ILE A 116 -15.96 -9.03 11.34
C ILE A 116 -17.08 -9.26 12.37
N SER A 117 -16.77 -9.88 13.51
CA SER A 117 -17.75 -10.06 14.59
C SER A 117 -18.08 -8.69 15.20
N ASN A 118 -19.25 -8.54 15.83
CA ASN A 118 -19.65 -7.29 16.48
C ASN A 118 -18.68 -6.81 17.59
N GLU A 119 -17.78 -7.68 18.05
CA GLU A 119 -16.82 -7.41 19.13
C GLU A 119 -15.44 -6.93 18.63
N VAL A 120 -15.06 -7.25 17.39
CA VAL A 120 -13.74 -6.91 16.83
C VAL A 120 -13.93 -6.22 15.50
N CYS A 121 -13.87 -4.88 15.45
CA CYS A 121 -14.13 -4.08 14.23
C CYS A 121 -13.04 -4.14 13.14
N TYR A 122 -12.00 -4.97 13.31
CA TYR A 122 -10.82 -4.97 12.45
C TYR A 122 -10.49 -6.36 11.89
N CYS A 123 -9.87 -6.39 10.71
CA CYS A 123 -9.45 -7.65 10.08
C CYS A 123 -8.34 -8.33 10.90
N ASN A 124 -8.64 -9.52 11.46
CA ASN A 124 -7.72 -10.31 12.28
C ASN A 124 -6.37 -10.55 11.60
N LYS A 125 -6.39 -10.89 10.32
CA LYS A 125 -5.17 -11.12 9.53
C LYS A 125 -4.25 -9.90 9.55
N LEU A 126 -4.79 -8.72 9.22
CA LEU A 126 -3.99 -7.49 9.18
C LEU A 126 -3.61 -7.03 10.58
N ASN A 127 -4.51 -7.13 11.56
CA ASN A 127 -4.21 -6.75 12.95
C ASN A 127 -3.07 -7.58 13.55
N SER A 128 -2.93 -8.82 13.09
CA SER A 128 -1.86 -9.69 13.54
C SER A 128 -0.49 -9.44 12.89
N VAL A 129 -0.45 -8.55 11.89
CA VAL A 129 0.72 -8.22 11.07
C VAL A 129 1.15 -6.77 11.29
N PHE A 130 0.20 -5.87 11.51
CA PHE A 130 0.45 -4.47 11.78
C PHE A 130 0.42 -4.15 13.26
N LYS A 131 1.33 -3.27 13.62
CA LYS A 131 1.44 -2.64 14.92
C LYS A 131 0.81 -1.25 14.82
N TRP A 132 0.01 -0.87 15.81
CA TRP A 132 -0.72 0.38 15.80
C TRP A 132 -0.05 1.40 16.72
N THR A 133 -0.18 2.67 16.36
CA THR A 133 0.22 3.80 17.20
C THR A 133 -0.96 4.75 17.31
N LYS A 134 -0.98 5.57 18.37
CA LYS A 134 -1.93 6.69 18.41
C LYS A 134 -1.63 7.63 17.22
N PRO A 135 -2.66 8.22 16.59
CA PRO A 135 -2.44 9.16 15.49
C PRO A 135 -1.47 10.27 15.92
N LYS A 136 -0.44 10.52 15.10
CA LYS A 136 0.52 11.60 15.30
C LYS A 136 0.49 12.53 14.10
N TYR A 137 0.46 13.83 14.34
CA TYR A 137 0.44 14.79 13.25
C TYR A 137 1.88 15.13 12.84
N MET A 138 2.17 15.02 11.55
CA MET A 138 3.51 15.35 11.01
C MET A 138 3.98 16.76 11.41
N MET A 139 3.04 17.70 11.58
CA MET A 139 3.32 19.09 11.96
C MET A 139 3.85 19.25 13.40
N GLU A 140 3.73 18.22 14.24
CA GLU A 140 4.23 18.21 15.62
C GLU A 140 5.73 17.86 15.70
N PHE A 141 6.35 17.52 14.56
CA PHE A 141 7.74 17.05 14.49
C PHE A 141 8.58 17.97 13.61
N GLU A 142 9.83 18.17 14.00
CA GLU A 142 10.79 18.99 13.25
C GLU A 142 11.17 18.36 11.91
N SER A 143 11.17 17.03 11.83
CA SER A 143 11.53 16.28 10.63
C SER A 143 10.87 14.90 10.57
N ILE A 144 10.96 14.26 9.40
CA ILE A 144 10.45 12.89 9.19
C ILE A 144 11.26 11.90 10.03
N GLU A 145 12.56 12.14 10.16
CA GLU A 145 13.48 11.32 10.96
C GLU A 145 13.08 11.36 12.45
N SER A 146 12.77 12.55 12.98
CA SER A 146 12.30 12.72 14.35
C SER A 146 10.99 11.96 14.61
N LEU A 147 10.03 12.04 13.66
CA LEU A 147 8.81 11.24 13.73
C LEU A 147 9.10 9.74 13.69
N GLN A 148 9.97 9.28 12.78
CA GLN A 148 10.34 7.87 12.66
C GLN A 148 10.97 7.34 13.94
N ASP A 149 11.88 8.09 14.56
CA ASP A 149 12.53 7.69 15.80
C ASP A 149 11.54 7.69 16.96
N THR A 150 10.62 8.65 17.01
CA THR A 150 9.53 8.65 17.98
C THR A 150 8.62 7.44 17.81
N LEU A 151 8.29 7.05 16.58
CA LEU A 151 7.45 5.88 16.29
C LEU A 151 8.15 4.56 16.63
N LYS A 152 9.46 4.44 16.36
CA LYS A 152 10.24 3.23 16.71
C LYS A 152 10.33 3.00 18.22
N ASN A 153 10.37 4.09 18.99
CA ASN A 153 10.53 4.07 20.44
C ASN A 153 9.18 4.19 21.19
N ASP A 154 8.06 4.19 20.48
CA ASP A 154 6.74 4.33 21.11
C ASP A 154 6.41 3.08 21.93
N SER A 155 6.24 3.26 23.24
CA SER A 155 5.89 2.18 24.16
C SER A 155 4.41 1.76 24.06
N ASN A 156 3.56 2.56 23.40
CA ASN A 156 2.14 2.29 23.21
C ASN A 156 1.86 1.55 21.89
N ILE A 157 2.85 0.84 21.35
CA ILE A 157 2.64 0.04 20.16
C ILE A 157 1.88 -1.23 20.52
N GLN A 158 0.62 -1.31 20.12
CA GLN A 158 -0.25 -2.45 20.42
C GLN A 158 -0.85 -3.04 19.14
N ASN A 159 -1.26 -4.30 19.22
CA ASN A 159 -2.23 -4.86 18.27
C ASN A 159 -3.62 -4.45 18.75
N LEU A 160 -4.56 -4.11 17.87
CA LEU A 160 -5.88 -3.56 18.23
C LEU A 160 -6.78 -4.51 19.06
N ASN A 161 -6.31 -5.70 19.40
CA ASN A 161 -7.07 -6.64 20.23
C ASN A 161 -7.05 -6.27 21.72
N ASP A 162 -6.19 -5.31 22.13
CA ASP A 162 -6.00 -4.97 23.55
C ASP A 162 -6.73 -3.68 24.00
N GLU A 163 -7.24 -2.85 23.09
CA GLU A 163 -7.94 -1.61 23.46
C GLU A 163 -9.16 -1.34 22.57
N THR A 164 -10.32 -1.24 23.23
CA THR A 164 -11.52 -0.60 22.67
C THR A 164 -11.20 0.89 22.53
N PHE A 165 -10.94 1.35 21.31
CA PHE A 165 -10.87 2.78 21.00
C PHE A 165 -12.28 3.37 21.12
N THR A 166 -12.64 3.82 22.33
CA THR A 166 -13.80 4.70 22.58
C THR A 166 -13.44 6.15 22.36
#